data_AF-T1ADW9-F1
#
_entry.id   AF-T1ADW9-F1
#
_cell.length_a   1.000
_cell.length_b   1.000
_cell.length_c   1.000
_cell.angle_alpha   90.00
_cell.angle_beta   90.00
_cell.angle_gamma   90.00
#
_symmetry.space_group_name_H-M   'P 1'
#
loop_
_entity.id
_entity.type
_entity.pdbx_description
1 polymer ?
#
loop_
_entity_poly.entity_id
_entity_poly.type
_entity_poly.pdbx_seq_one_letter_code
_entity_poly.pdbx_strand_id
1 'polypeptide(L)'
;MRAPLILRLPQAPDGELPGKLGDADELALRACAADIARLLANADCMLGTRALDSGDIAVLLPTNRQIATLRQYLAERGVPAAGAGKASVFATPQADDLALILHALQEGGTAALRGAWLTDVVGAGCACLARARCRCRGA
;
A
#
# COMPACT_ATOMS: atom_id res chain seq x y z
N MET A 1 -8.57 4.43 33.97
CA MET A 1 -7.48 3.43 33.89
C MET A 1 -6.38 4.02 33.02
N ARG A 2 -5.18 4.27 33.57
CA ARG A 2 -4.01 4.62 32.74
C ARG A 2 -3.44 3.29 32.24
N ALA A 3 -3.57 3.00 30.95
CA ALA A 3 -2.88 1.84 30.38
C ALA A 3 -1.36 2.04 30.55
N PRO A 4 -0.61 1.01 30.99
CA PRO A 4 0.83 1.13 31.15
C PRO A 4 1.48 1.37 29.78
N LEU A 5 2.37 2.36 29.70
CA LEU A 5 3.24 2.53 28.54
C LEU A 5 4.24 1.36 28.53
N ILE A 6 4.09 0.44 27.58
CA ILE A 6 5.04 -0.67 27.40
C ILE A 6 6.07 -0.23 26.36
N LEU A 7 7.29 0.06 26.82
CA LEU A 7 8.42 0.32 25.94
C LEU A 7 9.08 -1.00 25.54
N ARG A 8 9.21 -1.26 24.24
CA ARG A 8 9.96 -2.41 23.71
C ARG A 8 11.11 -1.90 22.86
N LEU A 9 12.32 -2.33 23.23
CA LEU A 9 13.54 -1.98 22.52
C LEU A 9 13.90 -3.14 21.59
N PRO A 10 14.06 -2.88 20.27
CA PRO A 10 14.52 -3.90 19.35
C PRO A 10 15.93 -4.35 19.74
N GLN A 11 16.15 -5.66 19.75
CA GLN A 11 17.47 -6.23 20.03
C GLN A 11 18.20 -6.42 18.71
N ALA A 12 19.41 -5.85 18.60
CA ALA A 12 20.27 -6.13 17.46
C ALA A 12 20.78 -7.58 17.55
N PRO A 13 20.90 -8.30 16.42
CA PRO A 13 21.36 -9.69 16.41
C PRO A 13 22.77 -9.86 16.99
N ASP A 14 23.64 -8.85 16.86
CA ASP A 14 25.02 -8.88 17.35
C ASP A 14 25.20 -8.11 18.68
N GLY A 15 24.11 -7.66 19.32
CA GLY A 15 24.15 -6.84 20.53
C GLY A 15 24.65 -5.40 20.34
N GLU A 16 25.21 -5.07 19.17
CA GLU A 16 25.66 -3.73 18.83
C GLU A 16 24.54 -2.93 18.16
N LEU A 17 24.24 -1.76 18.72
CA LEU A 17 23.25 -0.87 18.14
C LEU A 17 23.75 -0.32 16.81
N PRO A 18 22.91 -0.29 15.75
CA PRO A 18 23.31 0.26 14.47
C PRO A 18 23.79 1.71 14.61
N GLY A 19 25.01 1.98 14.13
CA GLY A 19 25.61 3.31 14.18
C GLY A 19 24.97 4.34 13.25
N LYS A 20 24.10 3.90 12.31
CA LYS A 20 23.37 4.76 11.38
C LYS A 20 21.88 4.74 11.67
N LEU A 21 21.24 5.91 11.57
CA LEU A 21 19.82 6.08 11.83
C LEU A 21 18.93 5.23 10.91
N GLY A 22 19.31 5.08 9.63
CA GLY A 22 18.56 4.26 8.67
C GLY A 22 18.56 2.76 9.03
N ASP A 23 19.69 2.25 9.53
CA ASP A 23 19.81 0.84 9.94
C ASP A 23 19.02 0.60 11.26
N ALA A 24 18.96 1.60 12.13
CA ALA A 24 18.13 1.59 13.33
C ALA A 24 16.63 1.55 13.02
N ASP A 25 16.19 2.36 12.05
CA ASP A 25 14.80 2.38 11.58
C ASP A 25 14.41 1.01 11.01
N GLU A 26 15.25 0.41 10.17
CA GLU A 26 14.95 -0.89 9.58
C GLU A 26 14.87 -1.99 10.63
N LEU A 27 15.80 -2.00 11.59
CA LEU A 27 15.78 -2.94 12.72
C LEU A 27 14.50 -2.78 13.55
N ALA A 28 14.10 -1.54 13.85
CA ALA A 28 12.88 -1.25 14.60
C ALA A 28 11.63 -1.75 13.86
N LEU A 29 11.51 -1.49 12.55
CA LEU A 29 10.37 -1.95 11.75
C LEU A 29 10.27 -3.48 11.68
N ARG A 30 11.40 -4.17 11.52
CA ARG A 30 11.43 -5.65 11.53
C ARG A 30 11.01 -6.20 12.89
N ALA A 31 11.51 -5.62 13.98
CA ALA A 31 11.12 -6.01 15.34
C ALA A 31 9.64 -5.75 15.61
N CYS A 32 9.10 -4.60 15.19
CA CYS A 32 7.68 -4.29 15.28
C CYS A 32 6.82 -5.32 14.53
N ALA A 33 7.19 -5.70 13.30
CA ALA A 33 6.45 -6.70 12.53
C ALA A 33 6.47 -8.08 13.22
N ALA A 34 7.61 -8.49 13.77
CA ALA A 34 7.72 -9.73 14.53
C ALA A 34 6.87 -9.70 15.81
N ASP A 35 6.84 -8.56 16.49
CA ASP A 35 6.05 -8.38 17.71
C ASP A 35 4.55 -8.42 17.45
N ILE A 36 4.08 -7.80 16.36
CA ILE A 36 2.67 -7.87 15.95
C ILE A 36 2.28 -9.31 15.63
N ALA A 37 3.09 -10.02 14.84
CA ALA A 37 2.82 -11.41 14.52
C ALA A 37 2.77 -12.29 15.78
N ARG A 38 3.68 -12.03 16.74
CA ARG A 38 3.67 -12.71 18.04
C ARG A 38 2.40 -12.43 18.84
N LEU A 39 1.96 -11.16 18.90
CA LEU A 39 0.73 -10.78 19.61
C LEU A 39 -0.50 -11.44 19.00
N LEU A 40 -0.58 -11.49 17.67
CA LEU A 40 -1.69 -12.14 16.97
C LEU A 40 -1.69 -13.67 17.11
N ALA A 41 -0.51 -14.29 17.27
CA ALA A 41 -0.39 -15.73 17.52
C ALA A 41 -0.71 -16.12 18.98
N ASN A 42 -0.62 -15.18 19.92
CA ASN A 42 -0.88 -15.43 21.33
C ASN A 42 -2.38 -15.40 21.63
N ALA A 43 -2.99 -16.57 21.86
CA ALA A 43 -4.41 -16.68 22.20
C ALA A 43 -4.81 -15.97 23.52
N ASP A 44 -3.85 -15.75 24.42
CA ASP A 44 -4.05 -15.04 25.68
C ASP A 44 -4.18 -13.51 25.51
N CYS A 45 -3.82 -12.98 24.34
CA CYS A 45 -4.03 -11.57 24.02
C CYS A 45 -5.51 -11.34 23.68
N MET A 46 -6.29 -10.91 24.68
CA MET A 46 -7.72 -10.65 24.54
C MET A 46 -8.06 -9.16 24.63
N LEU A 47 -9.01 -8.73 23.80
CA LEU A 47 -9.67 -7.43 23.89
C LEU A 47 -11.09 -7.64 24.42
N GLY A 48 -11.25 -7.42 25.72
CA GLY A 48 -12.50 -7.72 26.42
C GLY A 48 -12.76 -9.24 26.43
N THR A 49 -13.75 -9.69 25.68
CA THR A 49 -14.16 -11.10 25.60
C THR A 49 -13.72 -11.82 24.34
N ARG A 50 -13.05 -11.14 23.40
CA ARG A 50 -12.57 -11.72 22.14
C ARG A 50 -11.05 -11.74 22.06
N ALA A 51 -10.50 -12.68 21.30
CA ALA A 51 -9.10 -12.67 20.93
C ALA A 51 -8.76 -11.43 20.09
N LEU A 52 -7.52 -10.97 20.20
CA LEU A 52 -6.97 -9.88 19.41
C LEU A 52 -6.97 -10.23 17.93
N ASP A 53 -7.53 -9.37 17.09
CA ASP A 53 -7.46 -9.48 15.63
C ASP A 53 -6.54 -8.40 15.05
N SER A 54 -6.04 -8.65 13.85
CA SER A 54 -5.26 -7.72 13.03
C SER A 54 -5.91 -6.33 12.93
N GLY A 55 -7.24 -6.25 12.84
CA GLY A 55 -7.99 -5.00 12.74
C GLY A 55 -7.96 -4.12 14.00
N ASP A 56 -7.49 -4.67 15.12
CA ASP A 56 -7.45 -3.96 16.41
C ASP A 56 -6.12 -3.27 16.68
N ILE A 57 -5.13 -3.48 15.81
CA ILE A 57 -3.78 -2.97 15.98
C ILE A 57 -3.59 -1.78 15.03
N ALA A 58 -3.39 -0.60 15.60
CA ALA A 58 -2.99 0.59 14.87
C ALA A 58 -1.51 0.91 15.15
N VAL A 59 -0.71 1.03 14.10
CA VAL A 59 0.71 1.39 14.18
C VAL A 59 0.91 2.80 13.63
N LEU A 60 1.45 3.70 14.45
CA LEU A 60 1.74 5.08 14.09
C LEU A 60 3.22 5.21 13.72
N LEU A 61 3.49 5.62 12.48
CA LEU A 61 4.84 5.87 11.97
C LEU A 61 4.92 7.29 11.40
N PRO A 62 6.07 7.97 11.51
CA PRO A 62 6.21 9.36 11.08
C PRO A 62 6.24 9.52 9.55
N THR A 63 6.68 8.50 8.80
CA THR A 63 6.84 8.61 7.34
C THR A 63 6.11 7.52 6.55
N ASN A 64 5.60 7.86 5.36
CA ASN A 64 4.95 6.90 4.47
C ASN A 64 5.91 5.81 3.96
N ARG A 65 7.21 6.13 3.82
CA ARG A 65 8.23 5.14 3.43
C ARG A 65 8.31 4.03 4.48
N GLN A 66 8.35 4.38 5.76
CA GLN A 66 8.34 3.40 6.85
C GLN A 66 7.03 2.59 6.88
N ILE A 67 5.88 3.21 6.59
CA ILE A 67 4.60 2.49 6.47
C ILE A 67 4.66 1.45 5.36
N ALA A 68 5.17 1.81 4.18
CA ALA A 68 5.31 0.87 3.06
C ALA A 68 6.26 -0.29 3.41
N THR A 69 7.41 0.01 4.01
CA THR A 69 8.37 -1.01 4.48
C THR A 69 7.75 -1.94 5.52
N LEU A 70 7.05 -1.40 6.53
CA LEU A 70 6.41 -2.23 7.55
C LEU A 70 5.33 -3.15 6.94
N ARG A 71 4.56 -2.65 5.97
CA ARG A 71 3.54 -3.46 5.28
C ARG A 71 4.15 -4.62 4.53
N GLN A 72 5.29 -4.43 3.89
CA GLN A 72 6.02 -5.53 3.25
C GLN A 72 6.40 -6.60 4.29
N TYR A 73 6.98 -6.19 5.42
CA TYR A 73 7.35 -7.14 6.49
C TYR A 73 6.17 -7.87 7.14
N LEU A 74 5.01 -7.22 7.22
CA LEU A 74 3.76 -7.83 7.70
C LEU A 74 3.18 -8.80 6.66
N ALA A 75 3.23 -8.44 5.36
CA ALA A 75 2.78 -9.30 4.27
C ALA A 75 3.62 -10.58 4.17
N GLU A 76 4.93 -10.49 4.35
CA GLU A 76 5.84 -11.66 4.44
C GLU A 76 5.48 -12.61 5.59
N ARG A 77 4.78 -12.12 6.62
CA ARG A 77 4.31 -12.89 7.79
C ARG A 77 2.84 -13.28 7.70
N GLY A 78 2.18 -13.00 6.58
CA GLY A 78 0.76 -13.30 6.37
C GLY A 78 -0.19 -12.43 7.20
N VAL A 79 0.27 -11.30 7.76
CA VAL A 79 -0.58 -10.39 8.53
C VAL A 79 -1.20 -9.35 7.60
N PRO A 80 -2.54 -9.31 7.45
CA PRO A 80 -3.19 -8.31 6.63
C PRO A 80 -3.03 -6.92 7.26
N ALA A 81 -2.46 -5.98 6.50
CA ALA A 81 -2.22 -4.62 6.96
C ALA A 81 -2.84 -3.59 5.99
N ALA A 82 -3.94 -2.98 6.42
CA ALA A 82 -4.57 -1.85 5.75
C ALA A 82 -3.83 -0.57 6.12
N GLY A 83 -3.02 -0.04 5.20
CA GLY A 83 -2.19 1.13 5.48
C GLY A 83 -1.58 1.73 4.21
N ALA A 84 -2.38 2.29 3.31
CA ALA A 84 -1.85 3.12 2.25
C ALA A 84 -1.54 4.50 2.86
N GLY A 85 -0.35 4.66 3.45
CA GLY A 85 0.11 5.97 3.90
C GLY A 85 0.23 6.89 2.70
N LYS A 86 -0.75 7.80 2.51
CA LYS A 86 -0.78 8.92 1.54
C LYS A 86 0.07 8.70 0.26
N ALA A 87 0.04 7.52 -0.35
CA ALA A 87 0.44 7.41 -1.74
C ALA A 87 -0.62 8.25 -2.46
N SER A 88 -0.17 9.32 -3.12
CA SER A 88 -1.09 10.20 -3.82
C SER A 88 -1.99 9.34 -4.69
N VAL A 89 -3.31 9.52 -4.60
CA VAL A 89 -4.23 8.82 -5.51
C VAL A 89 -3.83 9.11 -6.97
N PHE A 90 -3.22 10.28 -7.23
CA PHE A 90 -2.66 10.66 -8.51
C PHE A 90 -1.38 9.92 -8.93
N ALA A 91 -0.68 9.27 -8.00
CA ALA A 91 0.50 8.44 -8.32
C ALA A 91 0.12 6.98 -8.60
N THR A 92 -1.17 6.67 -8.69
CA THR A 92 -1.64 5.34 -9.02
C THR A 92 -1.72 5.18 -10.54
N PRO A 93 -1.44 3.98 -11.09
CA PRO A 93 -1.62 3.71 -12.52
C PRO A 93 -3.02 4.08 -13.04
N GLN A 94 -4.03 3.93 -12.18
CA GLN A 94 -5.42 4.30 -12.48
C GLN A 94 -5.61 5.80 -12.70
N ALA A 95 -4.79 6.64 -12.07
CA ALA A 95 -4.82 8.08 -12.29
C ALA A 95 -4.19 8.47 -13.64
N ASP A 96 -3.14 7.78 -14.06
CA ASP A 96 -2.54 7.97 -15.39
C ASP A 96 -3.53 7.57 -16.50
N ASP A 97 -4.23 6.45 -16.31
CA ASP A 97 -5.31 6.01 -17.20
C ASP A 97 -6.43 7.05 -17.29
N LEU A 98 -6.85 7.59 -16.15
CA LEU A 98 -7.88 8.64 -16.11
C LEU A 98 -7.41 9.93 -16.80
N ALA A 99 -6.14 10.33 -16.60
CA ALA A 99 -5.56 11.48 -17.27
C ALA A 99 -5.56 11.30 -18.80
N LEU A 100 -5.25 10.10 -19.29
CA LEU A 100 -5.28 9.78 -20.71
C LEU A 100 -6.70 9.84 -21.29
N ILE A 101 -7.70 9.36 -20.55
CA ILE A 101 -9.11 9.45 -20.94
C ILE A 101 -9.55 10.93 -21.03
N LEU A 102 -9.24 11.73 -20.01
CA LEU A 102 -9.59 13.15 -19.98
C LEU A 102 -8.90 13.93 -21.12
N HIS A 103 -7.65 13.60 -21.42
CA HIS A 103 -6.92 14.18 -22.54
C HIS A 103 -7.54 13.82 -23.89
N ALA A 104 -7.94 12.56 -24.07
CA ALA A 104 -8.64 12.11 -25.27
C ALA A 104 -10.00 12.81 -25.47
N LEU A 105 -10.71 13.11 -24.37
CA LEU A 105 -11.97 13.86 -24.41
C LEU A 105 -11.78 15.34 -24.77
N GLN A 106 -10.66 15.95 -24.37
CA GLN A 106 -10.37 17.35 -24.70
C GLN A 106 -9.87 17.56 -26.13
N GLU A 107 -8.91 16.76 -26.60
CA GLU A 107 -8.27 16.98 -27.91
C GLU A 107 -8.92 16.22 -29.07
N GLY A 108 -9.67 15.14 -28.80
CA GLY A 108 -10.38 14.36 -29.84
C GLY A 108 -9.47 13.63 -30.85
N GLY A 109 -8.15 13.58 -30.61
CA GLY A 109 -7.18 12.94 -31.50
C GLY A 109 -7.31 11.41 -31.53
N THR A 110 -7.25 10.82 -32.73
CA THR A 110 -7.39 9.35 -32.91
C THR A 110 -6.34 8.52 -32.15
N ALA A 111 -5.14 9.06 -31.90
CA ALA A 111 -4.12 8.39 -31.11
C ALA A 111 -4.46 8.37 -29.62
N ALA A 112 -4.88 9.52 -29.06
CA ALA A 112 -5.30 9.63 -27.66
C ALA A 112 -6.55 8.78 -27.36
N LEU A 113 -7.53 8.78 -28.27
CA LEU A 113 -8.71 7.91 -28.19
C LEU A 113 -8.34 6.42 -28.17
N ARG A 114 -7.41 5.97 -29.02
CA ARG A 114 -6.97 4.57 -29.00
C ARG A 114 -6.25 4.21 -27.70
N GLY A 115 -5.43 5.11 -27.18
CA GLY A 115 -4.75 4.94 -25.89
C GLY A 115 -5.75 4.83 -24.73
N ALA A 116 -6.72 5.73 -24.66
CA ALA A 116 -7.76 5.72 -23.64
C ALA A 116 -8.57 4.41 -23.62
N TRP A 117 -8.87 3.84 -24.79
CA TRP A 117 -9.59 2.56 -24.87
C TRP A 117 -8.77 1.37 -24.37
N LEU A 118 -7.45 1.43 -24.43
CA LEU A 118 -6.55 0.37 -23.94
C LEU A 118 -6.29 0.43 -22.44
N THR A 119 -6.74 1.48 -21.76
CA THR A 119 -6.59 1.60 -20.30
C THR A 119 -7.37 0.52 -19.56
N ASP A 120 -6.85 0.07 -18.43
CA ASP A 120 -7.50 -0.96 -17.60
C ASP A 120 -8.87 -0.48 -17.09
N VAL A 121 -9.03 0.84 -16.93
CA VAL A 121 -10.28 1.48 -16.50
C VAL A 121 -11.42 1.27 -17.50
N VAL A 122 -11.12 1.33 -18.81
CA VAL A 122 -12.12 1.10 -19.86
C VAL A 122 -12.31 -0.39 -20.13
N GLY A 123 -11.27 -1.20 -19.88
CA GLY A 123 -11.32 -2.66 -20.04
C GLY A 123 -11.57 -3.12 -21.47
N ALA A 124 -11.41 -2.24 -22.46
CA ALA A 124 -11.61 -2.59 -23.86
C ALA A 124 -10.32 -3.20 -24.42
N GLY A 125 -10.30 -4.52 -24.56
CA GLY A 125 -9.16 -5.23 -25.14
C GLY A 125 -8.93 -4.86 -26.62
N CYS A 126 -7.76 -5.24 -27.16
CA CYS A 126 -7.36 -4.99 -28.56
C CYS A 126 -8.40 -5.39 -29.61
N ALA A 127 -9.24 -6.39 -29.31
CA ALA A 127 -10.34 -6.82 -30.18
C ALA A 127 -11.43 -5.74 -30.35
N CYS A 128 -11.73 -4.95 -29.31
CA CYS A 128 -12.66 -3.83 -29.38
C CYS A 128 -12.11 -2.70 -30.26
N LEU A 129 -10.82 -2.39 -30.17
CA LEU A 129 -10.17 -1.40 -31.05
C LEU A 129 -10.14 -1.82 -32.52
N ALA A 130 -9.90 -3.11 -32.78
CA ALA A 130 -9.95 -3.64 -34.13
C ALA A 130 -11.35 -3.52 -34.74
N ARG A 131 -12.40 -3.68 -33.93
CA ARG A 131 -13.81 -3.47 -34.32
C ARG A 131 -14.23 -2.01 -34.40
N ALA A 132 -13.66 -1.14 -33.57
CA ALA A 132 -13.92 0.30 -33.54
C ALA A 132 -13.31 1.06 -34.73
N ARG A 133 -12.87 0.37 -35.79
CA ARG A 133 -12.36 0.92 -37.06
C ARG A 133 -13.38 1.76 -37.87
N CYS A 134 -14.48 2.21 -37.28
CA CYS A 134 -15.48 3.01 -37.95
C CYS A 134 -15.78 4.33 -37.20
N ARG A 135 -15.60 5.44 -37.94
CA ARG A 135 -16.20 6.78 -37.74
C ARG A 135 -15.62 7.72 -36.68
N CYS A 136 -14.33 8.07 -36.79
CA CYS A 136 -13.84 9.38 -36.31
C CYS A 136 -13.20 10.17 -37.46
N ARG A 137 -13.96 10.47 -38.51
CA ARG A 137 -13.57 11.46 -39.52
C ARG A 137 -14.61 12.58 -39.49
N GLY A 138 -14.22 13.74 -38.96
CA GLY A 138 -14.95 15.00 -39.08
C GLY A 138 -15.37 15.63 -37.76
N ALA A 139 -14.53 16.50 -37.22
CA ALA A 139 -14.79 17.93 -37.03
C ALA A 139 -13.45 18.62 -36.73
#